data_AF-A0A742ZM17-F1
#
_entry.id   AF-A0A742ZM17-F1
#
_cell.length_a   1.000
_cell.length_b   1.000
_cell.length_c   1.000
_cell.angle_alpha   90.00
_cell.angle_beta   90.00
_cell.angle_gamma   90.00
#
_symmetry.space_group_name_H-M   'P 1'
#
loop_
_entity.id
_entity.type
_entity.pdbx_description
1 polymer ?
#
loop_
_entity_poly.entity_id
_entity_poly.type
_entity_poly.pdbx_seq_one_letter_code
_entity_poly.pdbx_strand_id
1 'polypeptide(L)'
;MRKIAEGSFSSWMTTLSLLYLSISIFDILIKNKSGALCCLIVSFLFVFFPGRLHYNSNINSIKIAGVQLSLMMKDFTVLEEIMNFTDEMIRNDPDIKMVVYSESPWLGFKNYNNASFTKKLLSYFIKRSLIDGVIYVFQMDSIDFNNERINKVLTVKIENGRIWYSGKSHLVPGWERGRGVNDNYFIPELNKKIFTVSERKFNALVCYDSLFMPSLFERDYDVVLVQSNYSIFKEKAGKNAYEHMVKISNILSWFSNASNGKSYINIQNEGGSDFINSYGVRKYDFYHKSLLAKSLIINMR
;
A
#
# COMPACT_ATOMS: atom_id res chain seq x y z
N MET A 1 -13.39 36.63 1.13
CA MET A 1 -13.80 35.21 1.31
C MET A 1 -13.37 34.75 2.70
N ARG A 2 -14.30 34.39 3.58
CA ARG A 2 -13.99 33.84 4.91
C ARG A 2 -13.36 32.46 4.72
N LYS A 3 -12.08 32.32 5.06
CA LYS A 3 -11.45 31.00 5.25
C LYS A 3 -12.10 30.36 6.46
N ILE A 4 -13.00 29.42 6.23
CA ILE A 4 -13.45 28.52 7.29
C ILE A 4 -12.23 27.64 7.57
N ALA A 5 -11.65 27.78 8.76
CA ALA A 5 -10.69 26.81 9.26
C ALA A 5 -11.47 25.51 9.45
N GLU A 6 -11.42 24.62 8.46
CA GLU A 6 -11.89 23.24 8.62
C GLU A 6 -10.93 22.56 9.60
N GLY A 7 -11.27 22.62 10.89
CA GLY A 7 -10.59 21.83 11.90
C GLY A 7 -10.92 20.36 11.65
N SER A 8 -10.01 19.61 11.03
CA SER A 8 -10.09 18.14 11.09
C SER A 8 -9.49 17.69 12.41
N PHE A 9 -10.24 16.92 13.20
CA PHE A 9 -9.70 16.27 14.39
C PHE A 9 -8.57 15.34 13.98
N SER A 10 -7.47 15.40 14.71
CA SER A 10 -6.38 14.48 14.50
C SER A 10 -6.84 13.06 14.80
N SER A 11 -6.69 12.14 13.83
CA SER A 11 -7.12 10.74 13.96
C SER A 11 -6.51 10.03 15.19
N TRP A 12 -5.30 10.43 15.62
CA TRP A 12 -4.68 9.93 16.84
C TRP A 12 -5.40 10.42 18.11
N MET A 13 -5.82 11.69 18.13
CA MET A 13 -6.56 12.26 19.25
C MET A 13 -7.96 11.66 19.31
N THR A 14 -8.60 11.41 18.17
CA THR A 14 -9.88 10.70 18.11
C THR A 14 -9.75 9.26 18.63
N THR A 15 -8.69 8.55 18.26
CA THR A 15 -8.46 7.17 18.70
C THR A 15 -8.16 7.08 20.20
N LEU A 16 -7.32 7.97 20.74
CA LEU A 16 -7.09 8.06 22.18
C LEU A 16 -8.35 8.51 22.92
N SER A 17 -9.10 9.48 22.38
CA SER A 17 -10.37 9.90 22.97
C SER A 17 -11.34 8.74 23.07
N LEU A 18 -11.48 7.93 22.00
CA LEU A 18 -12.34 6.74 21.99
C LEU A 18 -11.87 5.67 22.97
N LEU A 19 -10.55 5.46 23.10
CA LEU A 19 -9.97 4.55 24.08
C LEU A 19 -10.27 5.01 25.51
N TYR A 20 -10.00 6.28 25.84
CA TYR A 20 -10.29 6.82 27.18
C TYR A 20 -11.80 6.90 27.47
N LEU A 21 -12.65 7.13 26.47
CA LEU A 21 -14.11 7.00 26.59
C LEU A 21 -14.53 5.57 26.92
N SER A 22 -13.93 4.57 26.25
CA SER A 22 -14.23 3.15 26.52
C SER A 22 -13.79 2.72 27.93
N ILE A 23 -12.64 3.21 28.40
CA ILE A 23 -12.15 2.99 29.78
C ILE A 23 -13.06 3.70 30.79
N SER A 24 -13.54 4.91 30.47
CA SER A 24 -14.48 5.64 31.33
C SER A 24 -15.79 4.87 31.55
N ILE A 25 -16.34 4.27 30.48
CA ILE A 25 -17.56 3.45 30.55
C ILE A 25 -17.31 2.22 31.41
N PHE A 26 -16.15 1.57 31.26
CA PHE A 26 -15.75 0.42 32.07
C PHE A 26 -15.59 0.78 33.56
N ASP A 27 -14.98 1.92 33.89
CA ASP A 27 -14.84 2.43 35.25
C ASP A 27 -16.19 2.79 35.90
N ILE A 28 -17.14 3.32 35.11
CA ILE A 28 -18.53 3.55 35.57
C ILE A 28 -19.22 2.23 35.91
N LEU A 29 -19.04 1.19 35.08
CA LEU A 29 -19.62 -0.14 35.30
C LEU A 29 -19.06 -0.82 36.56
N ILE A 30 -17.80 -0.55 36.92
CA ILE A 30 -17.14 -1.08 38.14
C ILE A 30 -17.35 -0.16 39.37
N LYS A 31 -18.18 0.90 39.25
CA LYS A 31 -18.47 1.90 40.30
C LYS A 31 -17.26 2.74 40.75
N ASN A 32 -16.19 2.80 39.96
CA ASN A 32 -15.05 3.67 40.23
C ASN A 32 -15.28 5.08 39.64
N LYS A 33 -16.10 5.88 40.31
CA LYS A 33 -16.53 7.20 39.83
C LYS A 33 -15.37 8.19 39.62
N SER A 34 -14.28 8.06 40.38
CA SER A 34 -13.10 8.94 40.26
C SER A 34 -12.26 8.61 39.02
N GLY A 35 -12.11 7.31 38.69
CA GLY A 35 -11.41 6.86 37.47
C GLY A 35 -12.14 7.28 36.20
N ALA A 36 -13.47 7.11 36.19
CA ALA A 36 -14.33 7.53 35.09
C ALA A 36 -14.25 9.04 34.80
N LEU A 37 -14.26 9.89 35.85
CA LEU A 37 -14.16 11.34 35.68
C LEU A 37 -12.81 11.74 35.07
N CYS A 38 -11.72 11.11 35.51
CA CYS A 38 -10.38 11.38 35.00
C CYS A 38 -10.27 11.00 33.52
N CYS A 39 -10.75 9.81 33.14
CA CYS A 39 -10.74 9.34 31.76
C CYS A 39 -11.65 10.19 30.83
N LEU A 40 -12.78 10.72 31.34
CA LEU A 40 -13.64 11.65 30.60
C LEU A 40 -12.95 13.00 30.36
N ILE A 41 -12.27 13.55 31.37
CA ILE A 41 -11.52 14.81 31.25
C ILE A 41 -10.37 14.65 30.25
N VAL A 42 -9.64 13.53 30.32
CA VAL A 42 -8.57 13.20 29.36
C VAL A 42 -9.13 13.10 27.95
N SER A 43 -10.27 12.44 27.75
CA SER A 43 -10.95 12.36 26.44
C SER A 43 -11.32 13.76 25.92
N PHE A 44 -11.83 14.64 26.79
CA PHE A 44 -12.17 16.02 26.42
C PHE A 44 -10.94 16.86 26.05
N LEU A 45 -9.81 16.68 26.74
CA LEU A 45 -8.56 17.36 26.41
C LEU A 45 -8.09 17.03 24.99
N PHE A 46 -8.37 15.82 24.49
CA PHE A 46 -8.01 15.40 23.13
C PHE A 46 -8.95 15.94 22.04
N VAL A 47 -10.15 16.39 22.38
CA VAL A 47 -11.10 17.01 21.44
C VAL A 47 -10.70 18.47 21.13
N PHE A 48 -10.03 19.18 22.03
CA PHE A 48 -9.79 20.64 21.88
C PHE A 48 -8.47 21.05 21.21
N PHE A 49 -7.61 20.12 20.80
CA PHE A 49 -6.39 20.46 20.06
C PHE A 49 -6.60 20.24 18.55
N PRO A 50 -6.94 21.29 17.79
CA PRO A 50 -6.88 21.21 16.34
C PRO A 50 -5.43 20.92 15.93
N GLY A 51 -5.19 19.74 15.35
CA GLY A 51 -3.91 19.43 14.75
C GLY A 51 -3.63 20.45 13.63
N ARG A 52 -2.52 21.19 13.72
CA ARG A 52 -2.06 21.98 12.57
C ARG A 52 -1.60 20.99 11.50
N LEU A 53 -2.43 20.79 10.47
CA LEU A 53 -1.97 20.25 9.20
C LEU A 53 -0.93 21.23 8.64
N HIS A 54 0.36 20.86 8.72
CA HIS A 54 1.38 21.50 7.90
C HIS A 54 1.15 21.04 6.46
N TYR A 55 0.32 21.80 5.76
CA TYR A 55 0.07 21.64 4.34
C TYR A 55 1.28 22.17 3.57
N ASN A 56 2.05 21.28 2.98
CA ASN A 56 3.08 21.67 2.03
C ASN A 56 2.40 21.88 0.67
N SER A 57 1.93 23.10 0.41
CA SER A 57 1.07 23.44 -0.73
C SER A 57 1.76 23.42 -2.10
N ASN A 58 3.02 23.00 -2.18
CA ASN A 58 3.88 23.19 -3.34
C ASN A 58 4.41 21.88 -3.97
N ILE A 59 3.82 20.73 -3.63
CA ILE A 59 4.28 19.45 -4.15
C ILE A 59 3.66 19.20 -5.54
N ASN A 60 4.51 19.00 -6.55
CA ASN A 60 4.10 18.71 -7.94
C ASN A 60 3.12 17.54 -8.01
N SER A 61 2.05 17.64 -8.80
CA SER A 61 1.10 16.53 -8.97
C SER A 61 1.78 15.33 -9.65
N ILE A 62 1.55 14.11 -9.13
CA ILE A 62 2.04 12.88 -9.74
C ILE A 62 0.86 12.04 -10.25
N LYS A 63 0.95 11.58 -11.51
CA LYS A 63 0.01 10.63 -12.09
C LYS A 63 0.60 9.22 -12.01
N ILE A 64 -0.12 8.31 -11.35
CA ILE A 64 0.29 6.94 -11.09
C ILE A 64 -0.72 6.00 -11.76
N ALA A 65 -0.24 5.04 -12.54
CA ALA A 65 -1.06 3.94 -13.06
C ALA A 65 -0.91 2.71 -12.15
N GLY A 66 -2.02 2.24 -11.60
CA GLY A 66 -2.10 0.96 -10.89
C GLY A 66 -2.50 -0.16 -11.84
N VAL A 67 -1.75 -1.25 -11.87
CA VAL A 67 -1.96 -2.40 -12.76
C VAL A 67 -2.30 -3.65 -11.93
N GLN A 68 -3.45 -4.24 -12.20
CA GLN A 68 -3.96 -5.43 -11.50
C GLN A 68 -3.59 -6.69 -12.30
N LEU A 69 -2.49 -7.34 -11.92
CA LEU A 69 -1.82 -8.31 -12.78
C LEU A 69 -2.67 -9.57 -13.04
N SER A 70 -3.42 -10.08 -12.05
CA SER A 70 -4.32 -11.22 -12.26
C SER A 70 -5.46 -10.89 -13.22
N LEU A 71 -5.99 -9.66 -13.21
CA LEU A 71 -6.99 -9.24 -14.20
C LEU A 71 -6.39 -9.14 -15.60
N MET A 72 -5.12 -8.73 -15.73
CA MET A 72 -4.42 -8.76 -17.01
C MET A 72 -4.19 -10.20 -17.49
N MET A 73 -3.71 -11.08 -16.60
CA MET A 73 -3.35 -12.45 -16.93
C MET A 73 -4.54 -13.36 -17.24
N LYS A 74 -5.77 -12.92 -16.99
CA LYS A 74 -6.98 -13.58 -17.52
C LYS A 74 -7.09 -13.49 -19.03
N ASP A 75 -6.68 -12.36 -19.58
CA ASP A 75 -6.83 -12.04 -21.00
C ASP A 75 -5.50 -12.15 -21.75
N PHE A 76 -4.38 -12.00 -21.05
CA PHE A 76 -3.04 -12.08 -21.59
C PHE A 76 -2.35 -13.35 -21.11
N THR A 77 -1.93 -14.18 -22.06
CA THR A 77 -1.29 -15.46 -21.79
C THR A 77 0.22 -15.41 -21.99
N VAL A 78 0.73 -14.33 -22.61
CA VAL A 78 2.15 -14.17 -22.93
C VAL A 78 2.69 -12.85 -22.36
N LEU A 79 3.96 -12.85 -21.98
CA LEU A 79 4.62 -11.73 -21.29
C LEU A 79 4.63 -10.45 -22.13
N GLU A 80 4.83 -10.59 -23.44
CA GLU A 80 4.91 -9.48 -24.39
C GLU A 80 3.60 -8.69 -24.44
N GLU A 81 2.44 -9.33 -24.20
CA GLU A 81 1.14 -8.65 -24.16
C GLU A 81 1.04 -7.71 -22.96
N ILE A 82 1.59 -8.11 -21.81
CA ILE A 82 1.64 -7.28 -20.59
C ILE A 82 2.56 -6.06 -20.81
N MET A 83 3.70 -6.29 -21.47
CA MET A 83 4.65 -5.23 -21.84
C MET A 83 3.99 -4.23 -22.80
N ASN A 84 3.39 -4.72 -23.88
CA ASN A 84 2.72 -3.91 -24.90
C ASN A 84 1.55 -3.12 -24.32
N PHE A 85 0.73 -3.73 -23.45
CA PHE A 85 -0.35 -3.04 -22.75
C PHE A 85 0.19 -1.85 -21.94
N THR A 86 1.30 -2.05 -21.24
CA THR A 86 1.92 -0.99 -20.41
C THR A 86 2.46 0.14 -21.29
N ASP A 87 3.14 -0.22 -22.38
CA ASP A 87 3.64 0.75 -23.37
C ASP A 87 2.51 1.56 -24.01
N GLU A 88 1.40 0.92 -24.37
CA GLU A 88 0.23 1.57 -24.92
C GLU A 88 -0.42 2.50 -23.90
N MET A 89 -0.56 2.06 -22.65
CA MET A 89 -1.08 2.88 -21.55
C MET A 89 -0.27 4.15 -21.34
N ILE A 90 1.06 4.06 -21.34
CA ILE A 90 1.96 5.22 -21.20
C ILE A 90 1.90 6.12 -22.44
N ARG A 91 1.83 5.54 -23.64
CA ARG A 91 1.74 6.30 -24.89
C ARG A 91 0.45 7.11 -24.98
N ASN A 92 -0.66 6.53 -24.51
CA ASN A 92 -1.97 7.17 -24.49
C ASN A 92 -2.11 8.22 -23.38
N ASP A 93 -1.32 8.12 -22.31
CA ASP A 93 -1.26 9.12 -21.24
C ASP A 93 0.21 9.40 -20.80
N PRO A 94 0.92 10.29 -21.51
CA PRO A 94 2.33 10.60 -21.24
C PRO A 94 2.61 11.29 -19.89
N ASP A 95 1.57 11.72 -19.17
CA ASP A 95 1.73 12.31 -17.84
C ASP A 95 1.98 11.26 -16.76
N ILE A 96 1.72 9.97 -17.04
CA ILE A 96 2.01 8.88 -16.11
C ILE A 96 3.50 8.89 -15.78
N LYS A 97 3.84 9.09 -14.49
CA LYS A 97 5.23 9.07 -14.00
C LYS A 97 5.60 7.79 -13.29
N MET A 98 4.61 7.00 -12.88
CA MET A 98 4.82 5.75 -12.16
C MET A 98 3.77 4.72 -12.53
N VAL A 99 4.21 3.49 -12.78
CA VAL A 99 3.36 2.32 -12.96
C VAL A 99 3.61 1.36 -11.81
N VAL A 100 2.56 1.01 -11.07
CA VAL A 100 2.62 0.10 -9.92
C VAL A 100 1.81 -1.14 -10.21
N TYR A 101 2.45 -2.29 -10.16
CA TYR A 101 1.80 -3.59 -10.31
C TYR A 101 1.33 -4.13 -8.96
N SER A 102 0.22 -4.85 -8.94
CA SER A 102 -0.26 -5.57 -7.75
C SER A 102 0.72 -6.66 -7.28
N GLU A 103 0.49 -7.18 -6.08
CA GLU A 103 1.16 -8.40 -5.61
C GLU A 103 0.80 -9.58 -6.52
N SER A 104 1.77 -10.45 -6.80
CA SER A 104 1.66 -11.50 -7.80
C SER A 104 2.44 -12.75 -7.41
N PRO A 105 1.82 -13.94 -7.44
CA PRO A 105 2.54 -15.19 -7.24
C PRO A 105 3.41 -15.58 -8.45
N TRP A 106 3.33 -14.84 -9.57
CA TRP A 106 4.04 -15.13 -10.82
C TRP A 106 5.41 -14.45 -10.89
N LEU A 107 5.66 -13.44 -10.05
CA LEU A 107 6.89 -12.67 -10.06
C LEU A 107 7.83 -13.12 -8.95
N GLY A 108 8.96 -13.72 -9.31
CA GLY A 108 9.95 -14.20 -8.35
C GLY A 108 10.85 -15.29 -8.90
N PHE A 109 11.80 -15.74 -8.08
CA PHE A 109 12.89 -16.63 -8.50
C PHE A 109 12.88 -18.00 -7.81
N LYS A 110 11.83 -18.33 -7.04
CA LYS A 110 11.70 -19.64 -6.38
C LYS A 110 11.38 -20.79 -7.33
N ASN A 111 10.73 -20.53 -8.46
CA ASN A 111 10.41 -21.51 -9.51
C ASN A 111 11.11 -21.09 -10.82
N TYR A 112 11.66 -22.05 -11.57
CA TYR A 112 12.37 -21.81 -12.84
C TYR A 112 11.54 -21.01 -13.87
N ASN A 113 10.26 -21.35 -14.05
CA ASN A 113 9.39 -20.67 -15.01
C ASN A 113 9.16 -19.20 -14.59
N ASN A 114 8.86 -18.98 -13.30
CA ASN A 114 8.70 -17.64 -12.76
C ASN A 114 10.01 -16.86 -12.86
N ALA A 115 11.17 -17.50 -12.61
CA ALA A 115 12.48 -16.85 -12.70
C ALA A 115 12.77 -16.38 -14.14
N SER A 116 12.49 -17.21 -15.15
CA SER A 116 12.67 -16.84 -16.56
C SER A 116 11.75 -15.69 -16.97
N PHE A 117 10.46 -15.78 -16.63
CA PHE A 117 9.48 -14.72 -16.86
C PHE A 117 9.92 -13.40 -16.20
N THR A 118 10.31 -13.49 -14.94
CA THR A 118 10.74 -12.37 -14.12
C THR A 118 12.00 -11.69 -14.66
N LYS A 119 13.01 -12.46 -15.07
CA LYS A 119 14.26 -11.92 -15.65
C LYS A 119 13.99 -11.15 -16.93
N LYS A 120 13.12 -11.67 -17.81
CA LYS A 120 12.70 -10.99 -19.04
C LYS A 120 11.95 -9.69 -18.74
N LEU A 121 10.98 -9.74 -17.83
CA LEU A 121 10.20 -8.59 -17.39
C LEU A 121 11.09 -7.47 -16.83
N LEU A 122 11.98 -7.79 -15.87
CA LEU A 122 12.89 -6.83 -15.28
C LEU A 122 13.84 -6.24 -16.34
N SER A 123 14.43 -7.07 -17.18
CA SER A 123 15.38 -6.62 -18.21
C SER A 123 14.74 -5.65 -19.21
N TYR A 124 13.47 -5.89 -19.55
CA TYR A 124 12.69 -5.00 -20.39
C TYR A 124 12.41 -3.66 -19.68
N PHE A 125 11.86 -3.67 -18.46
CA PHE A 125 11.48 -2.43 -17.78
C PHE A 125 12.68 -1.61 -17.27
N ILE A 126 13.83 -2.24 -17.01
CA ILE A 126 15.11 -1.55 -16.78
C ILE A 126 15.46 -0.69 -18.00
N LYS A 127 15.49 -1.29 -19.20
CA LYS A 127 15.74 -0.55 -20.44
C LYS A 127 14.67 0.50 -20.69
N ARG A 128 13.41 0.17 -20.43
CA ARG A 128 12.29 1.06 -20.70
C ARG A 128 12.31 2.31 -19.84
N SER A 129 12.58 2.17 -18.54
CA SER A 129 12.71 3.30 -17.59
C SER A 129 13.80 4.31 -17.95
N LEU A 130 14.83 3.90 -18.73
CA LEU A 130 15.85 4.82 -19.25
C LEU A 130 15.34 5.64 -20.43
N ILE A 131 14.38 5.10 -21.20
CA ILE A 131 13.86 5.70 -22.43
C ILE A 131 12.72 6.66 -22.13
N ASP A 132 11.77 6.25 -21.28
CA ASP A 132 10.56 7.02 -20.99
C ASP A 132 10.62 7.82 -19.68
N GLY A 133 11.61 7.55 -18.83
CA GLY A 133 11.72 8.17 -17.50
C GLY A 133 10.59 7.76 -16.53
N VAL A 134 9.83 6.71 -16.85
CA VAL A 134 8.75 6.19 -16.01
C VAL A 134 9.32 5.26 -14.94
N ILE A 135 8.77 5.39 -13.74
CA ILE A 135 9.12 4.53 -12.60
C ILE A 135 8.23 3.30 -12.61
N TYR A 136 8.81 2.11 -12.55
CA TYR A 136 8.06 0.85 -12.49
C TYR A 136 8.20 0.20 -11.12
N VAL A 137 7.08 -0.18 -10.49
CA VAL A 137 7.06 -0.80 -9.16
C VAL A 137 6.37 -2.16 -9.22
N PHE A 138 7.07 -3.20 -8.78
CA PHE A 138 6.63 -4.59 -8.75
C PHE A 138 6.70 -5.14 -7.34
N GLN A 139 5.87 -6.13 -7.02
CA GLN A 139 6.12 -7.00 -5.87
C GLN A 139 6.66 -8.33 -6.40
N MET A 140 7.61 -8.92 -5.68
CA MET A 140 8.32 -10.12 -6.09
C MET A 140 8.68 -11.03 -4.91
N ASP A 141 8.68 -12.34 -5.15
CA ASP A 141 8.84 -13.39 -4.12
C ASP A 141 10.31 -13.78 -3.89
N SER A 142 11.26 -12.96 -4.32
CA SER A 142 12.73 -13.06 -4.19
C SER A 142 13.37 -12.25 -5.32
N ILE A 143 14.68 -12.00 -5.24
CA ILE A 143 15.50 -11.57 -6.38
C ILE A 143 16.66 -12.54 -6.53
N ASP A 144 16.92 -12.99 -7.75
CA ASP A 144 18.18 -13.63 -8.17
C ASP A 144 18.61 -13.01 -9.52
N PHE A 145 19.15 -11.78 -9.42
CA PHE A 145 19.47 -10.93 -10.55
C PHE A 145 20.83 -10.26 -10.33
N ASN A 146 21.68 -10.21 -11.37
CA ASN A 146 23.04 -9.65 -11.31
C ASN A 146 23.91 -10.19 -10.14
N ASN A 147 23.86 -11.50 -9.88
CA ASN A 147 24.59 -12.19 -8.80
C ASN A 147 24.16 -11.81 -7.37
N GLU A 148 23.08 -11.05 -7.18
CA GLU A 148 22.47 -10.84 -5.87
C GLU A 148 21.30 -11.81 -5.66
N ARG A 149 21.40 -12.65 -4.62
CA ARG A 149 20.32 -13.54 -4.20
C ARG A 149 19.68 -13.03 -2.90
N ILE A 150 18.41 -12.65 -2.97
CA ILE A 150 17.64 -12.10 -1.84
C ILE A 150 16.38 -12.93 -1.68
N ASN A 151 16.24 -13.59 -0.51
CA ASN A 151 15.07 -14.39 -0.17
C ASN A 151 14.11 -13.63 0.77
N LYS A 152 13.52 -12.55 0.25
CA LYS A 152 12.49 -11.74 0.91
C LYS A 152 11.30 -11.58 -0.02
N VAL A 153 10.12 -11.32 0.52
CA VAL A 153 9.01 -10.74 -0.26
C VAL A 153 9.34 -9.26 -0.44
N LEU A 154 9.50 -8.80 -1.68
CA LEU A 154 10.09 -7.51 -2.00
C LEU A 154 9.11 -6.64 -2.76
N THR A 155 9.06 -5.35 -2.43
CA THR A 155 8.71 -4.33 -3.42
C THR A 155 9.99 -3.93 -4.14
N VAL A 156 9.95 -3.92 -5.47
CA VAL A 156 11.05 -3.61 -6.37
C VAL A 156 10.66 -2.41 -7.23
N LYS A 157 11.45 -1.36 -7.19
CA LYS A 157 11.30 -0.14 -7.97
C LYS A 157 12.40 -0.08 -9.02
N ILE A 158 12.03 0.24 -10.25
CA ILE A 158 12.95 0.49 -11.37
C ILE A 158 12.80 1.97 -11.74
N GLU A 159 13.90 2.70 -11.71
CA GLU A 159 13.95 4.13 -12.03
C GLU A 159 15.28 4.43 -12.71
N ASN A 160 15.25 5.09 -13.88
CA ASN A 160 16.44 5.45 -14.65
C ASN A 160 17.40 4.25 -14.83
N GLY A 161 16.85 3.08 -15.15
CA GLY A 161 17.60 1.83 -15.37
C GLY A 161 18.18 1.21 -14.12
N ARG A 162 17.87 1.72 -12.92
CA ARG A 162 18.40 1.21 -11.65
C ARG A 162 17.31 0.57 -10.82
N ILE A 163 17.68 -0.49 -10.11
CA ILE A 163 16.80 -1.21 -9.20
C ILE A 163 16.99 -0.66 -7.78
N TRP A 164 15.86 -0.41 -7.12
CA TRP A 164 15.74 -0.23 -5.69
C TRP A 164 14.78 -1.30 -5.15
N TYR A 165 14.96 -1.75 -3.92
CA TYR A 165 14.04 -2.71 -3.30
C TYR A 165 13.92 -2.51 -1.79
N SER A 166 12.77 -2.92 -1.24
CA SER A 166 12.54 -3.07 0.21
C SER A 166 11.71 -4.31 0.48
N GLY A 167 12.05 -5.07 1.52
CA GLY A 167 11.32 -6.27 1.88
C GLY A 167 10.09 -6.02 2.75
N LYS A 168 9.25 -7.04 2.86
CA LYS A 168 8.11 -7.15 3.78
C LYS A 168 8.61 -7.41 5.20
N SER A 169 8.11 -6.65 6.18
CA SER A 169 8.54 -6.80 7.58
C SER A 169 7.68 -7.80 8.33
N HIS A 170 6.37 -7.74 8.18
CA HIS A 170 5.43 -8.68 8.78
C HIS A 170 5.04 -9.76 7.77
N LEU A 171 5.60 -10.94 7.96
CA LEU A 171 5.33 -12.12 7.14
C LEU A 171 4.08 -12.86 7.67
N VAL A 172 3.26 -13.38 6.75
CA VAL A 172 2.08 -14.19 7.07
C VAL A 172 2.51 -15.50 7.75
N PRO A 173 2.12 -15.74 9.02
CA PRO A 173 2.46 -16.97 9.72
C PRO A 173 1.86 -18.20 9.04
N GLY A 174 2.64 -19.28 8.93
CA GLY A 174 2.24 -20.53 8.28
C GLY A 174 2.27 -20.50 6.75
N TRP A 175 2.43 -19.34 6.12
CA TRP A 175 2.53 -19.19 4.67
C TRP A 175 3.91 -18.68 4.25
N GLU A 176 4.30 -17.51 4.76
CA GLU A 176 5.57 -16.85 4.43
C GLU A 176 6.66 -17.13 5.48
N ARG A 177 6.25 -17.47 6.70
CA ARG A 177 7.11 -17.81 7.84
C ARG A 177 6.57 -19.02 8.60
N GLY A 178 7.40 -20.04 8.82
CA GLY A 178 7.04 -21.22 9.60
C GLY A 178 7.36 -21.14 11.09
N ARG A 179 7.11 -22.25 11.79
CA ARG A 179 7.31 -22.41 13.24
C ARG A 179 8.73 -22.88 13.64
N GLY A 180 9.60 -23.22 12.68
CA GLY A 180 10.95 -23.75 12.91
C GLY A 180 12.05 -23.04 12.11
N VAL A 181 13.32 -23.39 12.38
CA VAL A 181 14.54 -22.76 11.80
C VAL A 181 14.91 -23.34 10.41
N ASN A 182 14.32 -24.47 10.01
CA ASN A 182 14.77 -25.27 8.85
C ASN A 182 13.77 -25.33 7.69
N ASP A 183 13.38 -24.20 7.09
CA ASP A 183 12.48 -24.25 5.93
C ASP A 183 12.69 -23.06 4.97
N ASN A 184 12.33 -23.25 3.70
CA ASN A 184 12.39 -22.33 2.55
C ASN A 184 11.55 -21.02 2.68
N TYR A 185 11.38 -20.51 3.90
CA TYR A 185 10.61 -19.32 4.23
C TYR A 185 11.35 -18.02 3.89
N PHE A 186 10.60 -16.92 3.91
CA PHE A 186 11.13 -15.58 3.67
C PHE A 186 11.81 -15.01 4.90
N ILE A 187 12.83 -14.18 4.67
CA ILE A 187 13.48 -13.39 5.71
C ILE A 187 12.71 -12.07 5.85
N PRO A 188 12.25 -11.68 7.06
CA PRO A 188 11.59 -10.40 7.25
C PRO A 188 12.57 -9.23 7.04
N GLU A 189 12.06 -8.11 6.54
CA GLU A 189 12.82 -6.87 6.48
C GLU A 189 12.83 -6.18 7.85
N LEU A 190 14.02 -5.95 8.40
CA LEU A 190 14.18 -5.26 9.68
C LEU A 190 14.11 -3.75 9.50
N ASN A 191 14.66 -3.24 8.39
CA ASN A 191 14.74 -1.81 8.12
C ASN A 191 13.99 -1.48 6.83
N LYS A 192 12.73 -1.06 6.98
CA LYS A 192 11.92 -0.59 5.86
C LYS A 192 12.57 0.61 5.21
N LYS A 193 12.66 0.56 3.88
CA LYS A 193 13.21 1.66 3.08
C LYS A 193 12.06 2.46 2.49
N ILE A 194 12.19 3.77 2.54
CA ILE A 194 11.31 4.72 1.87
C ILE A 194 12.00 5.15 0.58
N PHE A 195 11.23 5.47 -0.46
CA PHE A 195 11.76 6.06 -1.68
C PHE A 195 11.04 7.36 -2.00
N THR A 196 11.71 8.26 -2.71
CA THR A 196 11.15 9.56 -3.08
C THR A 196 10.82 9.59 -4.57
N VAL A 197 9.67 10.16 -4.92
CA VAL A 197 9.28 10.47 -6.31
C VAL A 197 8.59 11.81 -6.35
N SER A 198 9.06 12.73 -7.20
CA SER A 198 8.51 14.09 -7.33
C SER A 198 8.34 14.77 -5.95
N GLU A 199 9.40 14.72 -5.13
CA GLU A 199 9.46 15.27 -3.77
C GLU A 199 8.53 14.61 -2.73
N ARG A 200 7.75 13.59 -3.10
CA ARG A 200 6.95 12.79 -2.16
C ARG A 200 7.69 11.54 -1.71
N LYS A 201 7.70 11.30 -0.41
CA LYS A 201 8.22 10.08 0.22
C LYS A 201 7.15 8.98 0.24
N PHE A 202 7.48 7.82 -0.32
CA PHE A 202 6.62 6.65 -0.41
C PHE A 202 7.09 5.55 0.54
N ASN A 203 6.18 5.08 1.39
CA ASN A 203 6.34 3.84 2.15
C ASN A 203 5.63 2.69 1.42
N ALA A 204 6.40 1.72 0.94
CA ALA A 204 5.88 0.55 0.24
C ALA A 204 5.66 -0.64 1.19
N LEU A 205 4.43 -1.14 1.17
CA LEU A 205 3.96 -2.24 2.01
C LEU A 205 3.34 -3.34 1.13
N VAL A 206 3.50 -4.58 1.55
CA VAL A 206 2.97 -5.72 0.82
C VAL A 206 1.87 -6.37 1.64
N CYS A 207 0.63 -6.30 1.16
CA CYS A 207 -0.51 -7.07 1.66
C CYS A 207 -0.67 -7.00 3.18
N TYR A 208 -0.50 -8.14 3.87
CA TYR A 208 -0.59 -8.29 5.33
C TYR A 208 0.26 -7.28 6.12
N ASP A 209 1.40 -6.86 5.59
CA ASP A 209 2.32 -5.89 6.22
C ASP A 209 1.65 -4.53 6.44
N SER A 210 0.70 -4.17 5.58
CA SER A 210 -0.02 -2.90 5.67
C SER A 210 -1.01 -2.81 6.83
N LEU A 211 -1.31 -3.92 7.52
CA LEU A 211 -2.20 -3.92 8.68
C LEU A 211 -1.49 -3.47 9.95
N PHE A 212 -0.16 -3.47 9.96
CA PHE A 212 0.65 -3.12 11.12
C PHE A 212 1.06 -1.66 11.07
N MET A 213 0.85 -0.95 12.17
CA MET A 213 1.25 0.44 12.31
C MET A 213 2.77 0.51 12.57
N PRO A 214 3.54 1.26 11.76
CA PRO A 214 4.96 1.46 12.01
C PRO A 214 5.18 2.29 13.28
N SER A 215 6.41 2.26 13.81
CA SER A 215 6.76 3.09 14.96
C SER A 215 6.53 4.57 14.66
N LEU A 216 6.28 5.39 15.68
CA LEU A 216 6.01 6.82 15.49
C LEU A 216 7.15 7.55 14.75
N PHE A 217 8.40 7.10 14.98
CA PHE A 217 9.60 7.67 14.38
C PHE A 217 9.81 7.24 12.93
N GLU A 218 9.18 6.15 12.48
CA GLU A 218 9.24 5.63 11.11
C GLU A 218 8.16 6.22 10.20
N ARG A 219 7.37 7.19 10.70
CA ARG A 219 6.26 7.82 9.96
C ARG A 219 6.67 9.08 9.18
N ASP A 220 7.92 9.20 8.75
CA ASP A 220 8.37 10.27 7.85
C ASP A 220 8.14 9.90 6.37
N TYR A 221 6.88 9.90 5.95
CA TYR A 221 6.48 9.63 4.55
C TYR A 221 5.14 10.29 4.23
N ASP A 222 4.90 10.60 2.96
CA ASP A 222 3.70 11.31 2.47
C ASP A 222 2.64 10.35 1.89
N VAL A 223 3.09 9.22 1.35
CA VAL A 223 2.25 8.27 0.63
C VAL A 223 2.52 6.85 1.12
N VAL A 224 1.45 6.10 1.37
CA VAL A 224 1.49 4.65 1.58
C VAL A 224 1.09 3.98 0.28
N LEU A 225 1.99 3.16 -0.25
CA LEU A 225 1.74 2.33 -1.42
C LEU A 225 1.64 0.87 -1.00
N VAL A 226 0.46 0.28 -1.14
CA VAL A 226 0.21 -1.13 -0.85
C VAL A 226 0.09 -1.90 -2.15
N GLN A 227 0.83 -3.00 -2.26
CA GLN A 227 0.65 -4.02 -3.28
C GLN A 227 0.05 -5.24 -2.59
N SER A 228 -1.14 -5.67 -3.02
CA SER A 228 -1.85 -6.77 -2.35
C SER A 228 -2.38 -7.81 -3.31
N ASN A 229 -2.56 -9.02 -2.79
CA ASN A 229 -3.22 -10.15 -3.42
C ASN A 229 -4.00 -10.94 -2.36
N TYR A 230 -5.34 -10.81 -2.40
CA TYR A 230 -6.23 -11.55 -1.50
C TYR A 230 -6.94 -12.72 -2.20
N SER A 231 -6.53 -13.10 -3.42
CA SER A 231 -7.27 -14.05 -4.28
C SER A 231 -7.61 -15.38 -3.61
N ILE A 232 -6.72 -15.90 -2.77
CA ILE A 232 -6.92 -17.16 -2.04
C ILE A 232 -8.21 -17.17 -1.20
N PHE A 233 -8.61 -16.02 -0.65
CA PHE A 233 -9.82 -15.92 0.16
C PHE A 233 -11.08 -15.93 -0.69
N LYS A 234 -11.00 -15.51 -1.96
CA LYS A 234 -12.14 -15.52 -2.89
C LYS A 234 -12.61 -16.94 -3.17
N GLU A 235 -11.67 -17.85 -3.38
CA GLU A 235 -11.95 -19.27 -3.60
C GLU A 235 -12.65 -19.92 -2.40
N LYS A 236 -12.34 -19.47 -1.18
CA LYS A 236 -12.84 -20.07 0.07
C LYS A 236 -14.12 -19.42 0.61
N ALA A 237 -14.21 -18.09 0.54
CA ALA A 237 -15.28 -17.32 1.19
C ALA A 237 -16.41 -16.90 0.22
N GLY A 238 -16.19 -17.03 -1.09
CA GLY A 238 -17.13 -16.54 -2.12
C GLY A 238 -17.04 -15.04 -2.35
N LYS A 239 -17.65 -14.57 -3.45
CA LYS A 239 -17.49 -13.21 -3.98
C LYS A 239 -17.84 -12.10 -2.98
N ASN A 240 -19.01 -12.18 -2.35
CA ASN A 240 -19.50 -11.11 -1.47
C ASN A 240 -18.65 -10.95 -0.20
N ALA A 241 -18.27 -12.08 0.42
CA ALA A 241 -17.41 -12.07 1.60
C ALA A 241 -16.00 -11.59 1.25
N TYR A 242 -15.48 -12.00 0.08
CA TYR A 242 -14.21 -11.51 -0.45
C TYR A 242 -14.21 -9.99 -0.65
N GLU A 243 -15.18 -9.45 -1.38
CA GLU A 243 -15.25 -8.00 -1.64
C GLU A 243 -15.38 -7.20 -0.34
N HIS A 244 -16.17 -7.69 0.61
CA HIS A 244 -16.28 -7.10 1.94
C HIS A 244 -14.93 -7.14 2.68
N MET A 245 -14.25 -8.27 2.69
CA MET A 245 -12.93 -8.40 3.31
C MET A 245 -11.92 -7.44 2.68
N VAL A 246 -11.81 -7.37 1.34
CA VAL A 246 -10.92 -6.41 0.66
C VAL A 246 -11.23 -4.98 1.07
N LYS A 247 -12.53 -4.62 1.12
CA LYS A 247 -12.97 -3.28 1.54
C LYS A 247 -12.54 -2.96 2.98
N ILE A 248 -12.70 -3.89 3.91
CA ILE A 248 -12.31 -3.70 5.32
C ILE A 248 -10.79 -3.67 5.46
N SER A 249 -10.06 -4.55 4.78
CA SER A 249 -8.61 -4.55 4.75
C SER A 249 -8.06 -3.21 4.27
N ASN A 250 -8.61 -2.61 3.20
CA ASN A 250 -8.19 -1.28 2.74
C ASN A 250 -8.36 -0.20 3.82
N ILE A 251 -9.49 -0.20 4.53
CA ILE A 251 -9.78 0.76 5.59
C ILE A 251 -8.83 0.57 6.77
N LEU A 252 -8.61 -0.67 7.21
CA LEU A 252 -7.69 -0.98 8.30
C LEU A 252 -6.25 -0.62 7.93
N SER A 253 -5.81 -0.95 6.72
CA SER A 253 -4.47 -0.61 6.24
C SER A 253 -4.26 0.90 6.15
N TRP A 254 -5.25 1.65 5.64
CA TRP A 254 -5.22 3.11 5.68
C TRP A 254 -5.16 3.64 7.10
N PHE A 255 -5.98 3.08 8.00
CA PHE A 255 -6.01 3.51 9.40
C PHE A 255 -4.65 3.32 10.08
N SER A 256 -4.03 2.15 9.91
CA SER A 256 -2.72 1.82 10.48
C SER A 256 -1.59 2.68 9.92
N ASN A 257 -1.60 2.98 8.62
CA ASN A 257 -0.42 3.54 7.95
C ASN A 257 -0.56 4.97 7.44
N ALA A 258 -1.77 5.46 7.17
CA ALA A 258 -2.01 6.71 6.44
C ALA A 258 -2.98 7.70 7.12
N SER A 259 -3.63 7.32 8.22
CA SER A 259 -4.62 8.13 8.94
C SER A 259 -4.14 9.51 9.43
N ASN A 260 -2.84 9.77 9.45
CA ASN A 260 -2.24 11.02 9.94
C ASN A 260 -1.90 12.02 8.82
N GLY A 261 -2.84 12.24 7.90
CA GLY A 261 -2.69 13.23 6.82
C GLY A 261 -1.93 12.72 5.59
N LYS A 262 -1.85 11.40 5.39
CA LYS A 262 -1.10 10.78 4.29
C LYS A 262 -2.02 10.21 3.24
N SER A 263 -1.55 10.17 2.00
CA SER A 263 -2.28 9.48 0.94
C SER A 263 -2.07 7.98 1.03
N TYR A 264 -3.09 7.20 0.68
CA TYR A 264 -3.06 5.74 0.64
C TYR A 264 -3.50 5.25 -0.73
N ILE A 265 -2.69 4.38 -1.31
CA ILE A 265 -2.95 3.69 -2.56
C ILE A 265 -2.83 2.21 -2.27
N ASN A 266 -3.85 1.42 -2.63
CA ASN A 266 -3.71 -0.03 -2.73
C ASN A 266 -3.94 -0.46 -4.17
N ILE A 267 -2.96 -1.17 -4.74
CA ILE A 267 -3.10 -1.88 -6.01
C ILE A 267 -3.27 -3.38 -5.70
N GLN A 268 -4.49 -3.84 -5.87
CA GLN A 268 -4.93 -5.20 -5.55
C GLN A 268 -4.94 -6.07 -6.82
N ASN A 269 -4.62 -7.35 -6.67
CA ASN A 269 -4.44 -8.26 -7.79
C ASN A 269 -5.73 -8.60 -8.56
N GLU A 270 -6.85 -8.79 -7.84
CA GLU A 270 -8.12 -9.30 -8.38
C GLU A 270 -9.30 -8.32 -8.29
N GLY A 271 -9.00 -7.02 -8.22
CA GLY A 271 -10.02 -5.99 -8.05
C GLY A 271 -10.23 -5.59 -6.60
N GLY A 272 -10.76 -4.37 -6.40
CA GLY A 272 -10.87 -3.76 -5.08
C GLY A 272 -9.65 -2.95 -4.67
N SER A 273 -8.82 -2.54 -5.64
CA SER A 273 -7.84 -1.46 -5.47
C SER A 273 -8.52 -0.20 -4.95
N ASP A 274 -7.82 0.60 -4.16
CA ASP A 274 -8.40 1.74 -3.44
C ASP A 274 -7.49 2.95 -3.42
N PHE A 275 -8.10 4.11 -3.24
CA PHE A 275 -7.39 5.37 -3.06
C PHE A 275 -8.09 6.25 -2.02
N ILE A 276 -7.32 6.64 -1.01
CA ILE A 276 -7.74 7.59 0.02
C ILE A 276 -6.73 8.71 0.02
N ASN A 277 -7.18 9.95 -0.17
CA ASN A 277 -6.27 11.10 -0.21
C ASN A 277 -5.78 11.48 1.20
N SER A 278 -4.86 12.44 1.27
CA SER A 278 -4.32 12.98 2.52
C SER A 278 -5.36 13.58 3.47
N TYR A 279 -6.56 13.92 2.98
CA TYR A 279 -7.68 14.41 3.79
C TYR A 279 -8.55 13.28 4.36
N GLY A 280 -8.19 12.01 4.12
CA GLY A 280 -9.01 10.87 4.52
C GLY A 280 -10.24 10.64 3.63
N VAL A 281 -10.36 11.35 2.50
CA VAL A 281 -11.48 11.18 1.57
C VAL A 281 -11.18 10.01 0.65
N ARG A 282 -11.97 8.94 0.79
CA ARG A 282 -11.93 7.75 -0.06
C ARG A 282 -12.62 8.02 -1.39
N LYS A 283 -11.95 7.70 -2.51
CA LYS A 283 -12.55 7.78 -3.85
C LYS A 283 -13.33 6.50 -4.16
N TYR A 284 -14.61 6.45 -3.78
CA TYR A 284 -15.45 5.27 -4.00
C TYR A 284 -15.55 4.85 -5.48
N ASP A 285 -15.63 5.80 -6.41
CA ASP A 285 -15.64 5.48 -7.85
C ASP A 285 -14.38 4.75 -8.31
N PHE A 286 -13.22 5.07 -7.71
CA PHE A 286 -11.97 4.37 -7.99
C PHE A 286 -12.06 2.91 -7.56
N TYR A 287 -12.58 2.67 -6.35
CA TYR A 287 -12.81 1.31 -5.84
C TYR A 287 -13.80 0.52 -6.70
N HIS A 288 -14.93 1.12 -7.12
CA HIS A 288 -15.90 0.40 -7.94
C HIS A 288 -15.35 0.08 -9.34
N LYS A 289 -14.62 1.01 -9.98
CA LYS A 289 -13.94 0.76 -11.25
C LYS A 289 -12.88 -0.33 -11.12
N SER A 290 -12.16 -0.38 -9.99
CA SER A 290 -11.11 -1.36 -9.78
C SER A 290 -11.61 -2.79 -9.72
N LEU A 291 -12.88 -3.04 -9.43
CA LEU A 291 -13.43 -4.41 -9.42
C LEU A 291 -13.28 -5.13 -10.77
N LEU A 292 -13.18 -4.39 -11.87
CA LEU A 292 -13.15 -4.96 -13.23
C LEU A 292 -12.00 -4.43 -14.10
N ALA A 293 -11.48 -3.23 -13.84
CA ALA A 293 -10.48 -2.61 -14.70
C ALA A 293 -9.09 -3.26 -14.55
N LYS A 294 -8.40 -3.54 -15.65
CA LYS A 294 -7.00 -4.06 -15.63
C LYS A 294 -6.02 -3.02 -15.11
N SER A 295 -6.26 -1.74 -15.40
CA SER A 295 -5.46 -0.63 -14.91
C SER A 295 -6.33 0.53 -14.44
N LEU A 296 -5.77 1.37 -13.57
CA LEU A 296 -6.44 2.49 -12.92
C LEU A 296 -5.50 3.69 -12.87
N ILE A 297 -6.01 4.88 -13.15
CA ILE A 297 -5.23 6.11 -13.09
C ILE A 297 -5.52 6.86 -11.78
N ILE A 298 -4.45 7.18 -11.05
CA ILE A 298 -4.47 7.92 -9.80
C ILE A 298 -3.78 9.25 -10.05
N ASN A 299 -4.56 10.34 -9.96
CA ASN A 299 -4.04 11.69 -9.95
C ASN A 299 -3.85 12.15 -8.50
N MET A 300 -2.61 12.21 -8.05
CA MET A 300 -2.25 12.78 -6.76
C MET A 300 -1.93 14.27 -6.96
N ARG A 301 -2.76 15.12 -6.35
CA ARG A 301 -2.53 16.56 -6.22
C ARG A 301 -2.02 16.79 -4.80
#